data_AF-A0A813DC91-F1
#
_entry.id   AF-A0A813DC91-F1
#
_cell.length_a   1.000
_cell.length_b   1.000
_cell.length_c   1.000
_cell.angle_alpha   90.00
_cell.angle_beta   90.00
_cell.angle_gamma   90.00
#
_symmetry.space_group_name_H-M   'P 1'
#
loop_
_entity.id
_entity.type
_entity.pdbx_description
1 polymer ?
#
loop_
_entity_poly.entity_id
_entity_poly.type
_entity_poly.pdbx_seq_one_letter_code
_entity_poly.pdbx_strand_id
1 'polypeptide(L)'
;MRDRRTEELAPFLPEALAFLDEAKSSGIKCLVYCLAGSSRSVSMVLAYLIMREGFSLHDAWVLVKSRRPVAQPNCSFAAQLIELDRSVHGSCASATLADFGFDEE
;
A
#
# COMPACT_ATOMS: atom_id res chain seq x y z
N MET A 1 1.03 7.07 -11.43
CA MET A 1 1.50 5.68 -11.65
C MET A 1 0.54 4.84 -12.50
N ARG A 2 1.06 3.99 -13.38
CA ARG A 2 0.32 2.98 -14.16
C ARG A 2 0.25 1.65 -13.42
N ASP A 3 -0.68 0.79 -13.79
CA ASP A 3 -0.85 -0.53 -13.15
C ASP A 3 -0.10 -1.60 -13.95
N ARG A 4 1.23 -1.59 -13.84
CA ARG A 4 2.13 -2.47 -14.59
C ARG A 4 3.21 -3.00 -13.67
N ARG A 5 3.76 -4.18 -13.98
CA ARG A 5 4.82 -4.80 -13.18
C ARG A 5 6.11 -3.97 -13.13
N THR A 6 6.35 -3.13 -14.13
CA THR A 6 7.52 -2.25 -14.24
C THR A 6 7.34 -0.88 -13.57
N GLU A 7 6.17 -0.60 -13.00
CA GLU A 7 5.92 0.69 -12.34
C GLU A 7 6.39 0.62 -10.88
N GLU A 8 7.01 1.69 -10.40
CA GLU A 8 7.52 1.79 -9.03
C GLU A 8 6.63 2.71 -8.19
N LEU A 9 6.40 2.35 -6.92
CA LEU A 9 5.66 3.17 -5.95
C LEU A 9 6.51 4.35 -5.48
N ALA A 10 7.79 4.11 -5.22
CA ALA A 10 8.69 5.04 -4.52
C ALA A 10 8.69 6.48 -5.09
N PRO A 11 8.70 6.71 -6.41
CA PRO A 11 8.69 8.07 -6.95
C PRO A 11 7.43 8.88 -6.60
N PHE A 12 6.31 8.22 -6.31
CA PHE A 12 5.02 8.86 -6.04
C PHE A 12 4.74 9.04 -4.55
N LEU A 13 5.45 8.31 -3.67
CA LEU A 13 5.17 8.32 -2.24
C LEU A 13 5.39 9.70 -1.59
N PRO A 14 6.50 10.43 -1.80
CA PRO A 14 6.74 11.68 -1.06
C PRO A 14 5.62 12.71 -1.22
N GLU A 15 5.17 12.95 -2.45
CA GLU A 15 4.09 13.90 -2.75
C GLU A 15 2.74 13.41 -2.22
N ALA A 16 2.39 12.14 -2.50
CA ALA A 16 1.10 11.59 -2.11
C ALA A 16 0.92 11.49 -0.59
N LEU A 17 1.96 11.07 0.13
CA LEU A 17 1.92 10.97 1.59
C LEU A 17 1.82 12.36 2.22
N ALA A 18 2.59 13.34 1.73
CA ALA A 18 2.51 14.72 2.22
C ALA A 18 1.11 15.32 2.04
N PHE A 19 0.48 15.11 0.88
CA PHE A 19 -0.89 15.55 0.62
C PHE A 19 -1.90 14.91 1.61
N LEU A 20 -1.76 13.61 1.88
CA LEU A 20 -2.64 12.92 2.82
C LEU A 20 -2.43 13.40 4.27
N ASP A 21 -1.18 13.66 4.67
CA ASP A 21 -0.84 14.21 5.99
C ASP A 21 -1.44 15.61 6.19
N GLU A 22 -1.33 16.48 5.19
CA GLU A 22 -1.90 17.83 5.21
C GLU A 22 -3.43 17.77 5.35
N ALA A 23 -4.09 16.95 4.53
CA ALA A 23 -5.53 16.80 4.59
C ALA A 23 -6.00 16.25 5.94
N LYS A 24 -5.32 15.23 6.47
CA LYS A 24 -5.63 14.64 7.78
C LYS A 24 -5.47 15.65 8.90
N SER A 25 -4.38 16.41 8.93
CA SER A 25 -4.13 17.45 9.95
C SER A 25 -5.15 18.60 9.89
N SER A 26 -5.70 18.86 8.71
CA SER A 26 -6.76 19.84 8.47
C SER A 26 -8.17 19.32 8.74
N GLY A 27 -8.33 18.06 9.16
CA GLY A 27 -9.64 17.44 9.37
C GLY A 27 -10.44 17.19 8.08
N ILE A 28 -9.77 17.20 6.91
CA ILE A 28 -10.36 17.00 5.59
C ILE A 28 -10.36 15.50 5.26
N LYS A 29 -11.44 15.03 4.64
CA LYS A 29 -11.55 13.65 4.15
C LYS A 29 -10.99 13.56 2.72
N CYS A 30 -10.07 12.63 2.48
CA CYS A 30 -9.54 12.33 1.16
C CYS A 30 -10.15 11.07 0.55
N LEU A 31 -10.34 11.09 -0.77
CA LEU A 31 -10.63 9.91 -1.56
C LEU A 31 -9.40 9.53 -2.40
N VAL A 32 -8.80 8.37 -2.10
CA VAL A 32 -7.75 7.78 -2.93
C VAL A 32 -8.39 6.76 -3.87
N TYR A 33 -8.34 7.01 -5.18
CA TYR A 33 -9.00 6.15 -6.17
C TYR A 33 -8.08 5.84 -7.37
N CYS A 34 -8.42 4.77 -8.08
CA CYS A 34 -7.89 4.44 -9.39
C CYS A 34 -9.02 3.82 -10.23
N LEU A 35 -8.75 3.46 -11.49
CA LEU A 35 -9.80 2.99 -12.41
C LEU A 35 -10.66 1.84 -11.84
N ALA A 36 -10.02 0.79 -11.31
CA ALA A 36 -10.72 -0.37 -10.74
C ALA A 36 -10.89 -0.29 -9.21
N GLY A 37 -10.14 0.61 -8.55
CA GLY A 37 -10.08 0.68 -7.09
C GLY A 37 -9.61 -0.62 -6.42
N SER A 38 -8.74 -1.40 -7.08
CA SER A 38 -8.20 -2.68 -6.56
C SER A 38 -6.68 -2.67 -6.35
N SER A 39 -5.91 -2.15 -7.31
CA SER A 39 -4.44 -2.24 -7.28
C SER A 39 -3.80 -0.90 -6.89
N ARG A 40 -3.62 0.04 -7.84
CA ARG A 40 -2.90 1.31 -7.60
C ARG A 40 -3.32 2.09 -6.34
N SER A 41 -4.60 2.41 -6.21
CA SER A 41 -5.08 3.18 -5.05
C SER A 41 -4.90 2.43 -3.74
N VAL A 42 -5.07 1.10 -3.77
CA VAL A 42 -4.86 0.24 -2.61
C VAL A 42 -3.38 0.24 -2.22
N SER A 43 -2.47 0.11 -3.18
CA SER A 43 -1.03 0.16 -2.91
C SER A 43 -0.60 1.48 -2.27
N MET A 44 -1.17 2.61 -2.71
CA MET A 44 -0.90 3.91 -2.10
C MET A 44 -1.43 3.99 -0.65
N VAL A 45 -2.63 3.48 -0.40
CA VAL A 45 -3.21 3.43 0.95
C VAL A 45 -2.40 2.53 1.87
N LEU A 46 -1.98 1.34 1.42
CA LEU A 46 -1.13 0.44 2.20
C LEU A 46 0.22 1.11 2.54
N ALA A 47 0.86 1.76 1.57
CA ALA A 47 2.10 2.51 1.81
C ALA A 47 1.91 3.64 2.83
N TYR A 48 0.78 4.35 2.80
CA TYR A 48 0.45 5.37 3.79
C TYR A 48 0.31 4.78 5.21
N LEU A 49 -0.44 3.67 5.34
CA LEU A 49 -0.62 3.01 6.63
C LEU A 49 0.71 2.55 7.25
N ILE A 50 1.63 2.04 6.43
CA ILE A 50 2.98 1.62 6.87
C ILE A 50 3.82 2.83 7.27
N MET A 51 3.97 3.80 6.37
CA MET A 51 4.94 4.90 6.55
C MET A 51 4.48 6.02 7.48
N ARG A 52 3.18 6.16 7.74
CA ARG A 52 2.60 7.28 8.50
C ARG A 52 1.75 6.85 9.69
N GLU A 53 1.07 5.72 9.61
CA GLU A 53 0.19 5.25 10.69
C GLU A 53 0.81 4.15 11.56
N GLY A 54 2.01 3.67 11.21
CA GLY A 54 2.76 2.69 11.99
C GLY A 54 2.19 1.26 11.93
N PHE A 55 1.37 0.96 10.92
CA PHE A 55 0.86 -0.39 10.70
C PHE A 55 1.93 -1.27 10.08
N SER A 56 2.04 -2.52 10.55
CA SER A 56 2.71 -3.55 9.76
C SER A 56 1.96 -3.77 8.43
N LEU A 57 2.64 -4.21 7.37
CA LEU A 57 1.98 -4.55 6.11
C LEU A 57 0.87 -5.59 6.29
N HIS A 58 1.05 -6.59 7.16
CA HIS A 58 0.01 -7.57 7.48
C HIS A 58 -1.25 -6.89 8.03
N ASP A 59 -1.11 -6.07 9.07
CA ASP A 59 -2.24 -5.40 9.70
C ASP A 59 -2.92 -4.42 8.75
N ALA A 60 -2.12 -3.66 7.99
CA ALA A 60 -2.61 -2.76 6.95
C ALA A 60 -3.41 -3.53 5.89
N TRP A 61 -2.91 -4.69 5.44
CA TRP A 61 -3.55 -5.53 4.44
C TRP A 61 -4.88 -6.10 4.94
N VAL A 62 -4.90 -6.68 6.14
CA VAL A 62 -6.12 -7.20 6.77
C VAL A 62 -7.16 -6.09 6.91
N LEU A 63 -6.77 -4.92 7.40
CA LEU A 63 -7.65 -3.76 7.53
C LEU A 63 -8.24 -3.36 6.17
N VAL A 64 -7.40 -3.16 5.15
CA VAL A 64 -7.88 -2.71 3.83
C VAL A 64 -8.77 -3.76 3.18
N LYS A 65 -8.41 -5.05 3.22
CA LYS A 65 -9.20 -6.14 2.63
C LYS A 65 -10.56 -6.28 3.31
N SER A 66 -10.64 -6.10 4.63
CA SER A 66 -11.90 -6.12 5.39
C SER A 66 -12.89 -5.02 4.97
N ARG A 67 -12.37 -3.86 4.55
CA ARG A 67 -13.19 -2.72 4.09
C ARG A 67 -13.43 -2.72 2.59
N ARG A 68 -12.52 -3.31 1.82
CA ARG A 68 -12.52 -3.34 0.37
C ARG A 68 -12.14 -4.75 -0.11
N PRO A 69 -13.10 -5.70 -0.20
CA PRO A 69 -12.78 -7.10 -0.55
C PRO A 69 -12.09 -7.28 -1.91
N VAL A 70 -12.36 -6.38 -2.86
CA VAL A 70 -11.73 -6.38 -4.19
C VAL A 70 -10.31 -5.81 -4.20
N ALA A 71 -9.79 -5.32 -3.06
CA ALA A 71 -8.41 -4.86 -2.95
C ALA A 71 -7.48 -5.98 -3.37
N GLN A 72 -6.59 -5.71 -4.31
CA GLN A 72 -5.66 -6.68 -4.88
C GLN A 72 -4.55 -5.89 -5.62
N PRO A 73 -3.49 -5.45 -4.91
CA PRO A 73 -2.27 -4.97 -5.55
C PRO A 73 -1.78 -5.98 -6.59
N ASN A 74 -1.23 -5.50 -7.70
CA ASN A 74 -0.49 -6.39 -8.58
C ASN A 74 0.75 -6.95 -7.86
N CYS A 75 1.29 -8.07 -8.35
CA CYS A 75 2.40 -8.78 -7.67
C CYS A 75 3.64 -7.91 -7.47
N SER A 76 3.96 -7.01 -8.41
CA SER A 76 5.10 -6.09 -8.27
C SER A 76 4.88 -5.07 -7.17
N PHE A 77 3.68 -4.50 -7.08
CA PHE A 77 3.35 -3.59 -5.97
C PHE A 77 3.30 -4.31 -4.63
N ALA A 78 2.81 -5.55 -4.57
CA ALA A 78 2.88 -6.35 -3.34
C ALA A 78 4.34 -6.56 -2.89
N ALA A 79 5.23 -6.95 -3.80
CA ALA A 79 6.66 -7.10 -3.50
C ALA A 79 7.30 -5.78 -3.02
N GLN A 80 6.99 -4.66 -3.68
CA GLN A 80 7.48 -3.35 -3.27
C GLN A 80 6.95 -2.92 -1.89
N LEU A 81 5.71 -3.26 -1.55
CA LEU A 81 5.13 -3.00 -0.22
C LEU A 81 5.80 -3.86 0.86
N ILE A 82 6.15 -5.11 0.57
CA ILE A 82 6.89 -5.98 1.48
C ILE A 82 8.28 -5.39 1.77
N GLU A 83 8.96 -4.89 0.74
CA GLU A 83 10.26 -4.24 0.93
C GLU A 83 10.13 -2.91 1.70
N LEU A 84 9.06 -2.15 1.45
CA LEU A 84 8.75 -0.94 2.20
C LEU A 84 8.55 -1.25 3.69
N ASP A 85 7.74 -2.28 4.01
CA ASP A 85 7.51 -2.76 5.38
C ASP A 85 8.81 -3.11 6.09
N ARG A 86 9.70 -3.85 5.41
CA ARG A 86 11.05 -4.17 5.93
C ARG A 86 11.88 -2.93 6.20
N SER A 87 11.83 -1.94 5.30
CA SER A 87 12.59 -0.70 5.47
C SER A 87 12.13 0.13 6.67
N VAL A 88 10.84 0.06 7.02
CA VAL A 88 10.22 0.86 8.10
C VAL A 88 10.26 0.12 9.44
N HIS A 89 10.00 -1.19 9.45
CA HIS A 89 9.82 -1.99 10.67
C HIS A 89 10.98 -2.95 10.96
N GLY A 90 11.98 -3.04 10.08
CA GLY A 90 13.17 -3.87 10.24
C GLY A 90 13.12 -5.20 9.48
N SER A 91 14.13 -6.05 9.69
CA SER A 91 14.45 -7.18 8.80
C SER A 91 13.39 -8.28 8.68
N CYS A 92 12.38 -8.32 9.55
CA CYS A 92 11.30 -9.31 9.47
C CYS A 92 10.11 -8.70 8.74
N ALA A 93 9.84 -9.16 7.50
CA ALA A 93 8.62 -8.79 6.81
C ALA A 93 7.40 -9.36 7.54
N SER A 94 6.39 -8.53 7.75
CA SER A 94 5.14 -8.96 8.38
C SER A 94 4.22 -9.74 7.44
N ALA A 95 4.41 -9.60 6.12
CA ALA A 95 3.65 -10.31 5.10
C ALA A 95 4.57 -10.79 3.95
N THR A 96 4.07 -11.79 3.22
CA THR A 96 4.70 -12.42 2.07
C THR A 96 3.83 -12.28 0.82
N LEU A 97 4.34 -12.67 -0.35
CA LEU A 97 3.54 -12.69 -1.58
C LEU A 97 2.34 -13.64 -1.49
N ALA A 98 2.47 -14.73 -0.73
CA ALA A 98 1.39 -15.68 -0.49
C ALA A 98 0.19 -15.05 0.26
N ASP A 99 0.45 -14.10 1.17
CA ASP A 99 -0.62 -13.34 1.85
C ASP A 99 -1.45 -12.48 0.88
N PHE A 100 -0.88 -12.14 -0.28
CA PHE A 100 -1.56 -11.48 -1.38
C PHE A 100 -2.13 -12.46 -2.42
N GLY A 101 -2.02 -13.78 -2.20
CA GLY A 101 -2.50 -14.80 -3.13
C GLY A 101 -1.61 -14.97 -4.36
N PHE A 102 -0.32 -14.64 -4.25
CA PHE A 102 0.68 -14.97 -5.25
C PHE A 102 1.54 -16.11 -4.70
N ASP A 103 1.29 -17.33 -5.15
CA ASP A 103 2.14 -18.47 -4.84
C ASP A 103 3.45 -18.34 -5.63
N GLU A 104 4.59 -18.61 -4.97
CA GLU A 104 5.85 -18.87 -5.68
C GLU A 104 5.70 -20.26 -6.32
N GLU A 105 5.65 -20.33 -7.66
CA GLU A 105 5.77 -21.59 -8.41
C GLU A 105 7.12 -22.26 -8.19
#